data_AF-A0A538M6V6-F1
#
_entry.id   AF-A0A538M6V6-F1
#
_cell.length_a   1.000
_cell.length_b   1.000
_cell.length_c   1.000
_cell.angle_alpha   90.00
_cell.angle_beta   90.00
_cell.angle_gamma   90.00
#
_symmetry.space_group_name_H-M   'P 1'
#
loop_
_entity.id
_entity.type
_entity.pdbx_description
1 polymer ?
#
loop_
_entity_poly.entity_id
_entity_poly.type
_entity_poly.pdbx_seq_one_letter_code
_entity_poly.pdbx_strand_id
1 'polypeptide(L)'
;MNKPRIFLGSSGKQAKLLQAITRGLEDVVDVEPWTTTFNPGRSTLDRLVEVSQEVDFAAFVFAQDDWTTTDASQSGQASPRDNVVFEAGLFGGALGIRRTFILHANGSKLPSDLLGLTSVRYDPATSPAEVRAINQKLRKAIETEGRRGPVEGLWWQLSLTMRSEDEPSAVSLLSISRDRDGGLNVTGRAWQEDGTLSARYWSEAAKERRDPAGILYFWRGERPRHPNAPQLEGTGEITVETADRATGYWTTRSDRDPGLNARTAGVYLRADPSDLQVLEGGSEDERAQLIAQRLREWKSASNAF
;
A
#
# COMPACT_ATOMS: atom_id res chain seq x y z
N MET A 1 5.38 -2.52 15.32
CA MET A 1 4.81 -2.35 13.97
C MET A 1 3.47 -1.63 14.11
N ASN A 2 3.20 -0.59 13.30
CA ASN A 2 1.91 0.11 13.33
C ASN A 2 0.80 -0.76 12.73
N LYS A 3 -0.35 -0.82 13.39
CA LYS A 3 -1.52 -1.57 12.92
C LYS A 3 -2.07 -0.97 11.62
N PRO A 4 -2.60 -1.77 10.69
CA PRO A 4 -3.34 -1.25 9.54
C PRO A 4 -4.54 -0.42 10.00
N ARG A 5 -4.91 0.61 9.24
CA ARG A 5 -6.09 1.45 9.49
C ARG A 5 -7.28 0.91 8.72
N ILE A 6 -8.43 0.79 9.37
CA ILE A 6 -9.68 0.38 8.72
C ILE A 6 -10.77 1.43 8.95
N PHE A 7 -11.48 1.78 7.89
CA PHE A 7 -12.72 2.57 8.00
C PHE A 7 -13.93 1.65 8.22
N LEU A 8 -14.78 1.95 9.20
CA LEU A 8 -16.04 1.23 9.40
C LEU A 8 -17.23 2.14 9.09
N GLY A 9 -17.91 1.88 7.97
CA GLY A 9 -19.10 2.59 7.55
C GLY A 9 -20.40 1.87 7.92
N SER A 10 -21.37 2.59 8.47
CA SER A 10 -22.70 2.06 8.75
C SER A 10 -23.73 3.17 8.83
N SER A 11 -25.01 2.81 8.86
CA SER A 11 -26.02 3.77 9.33
C SER A 11 -25.85 4.03 10.84
N GLY A 12 -26.38 5.15 11.32
CA GLY A 12 -26.41 5.46 12.75
C GLY A 12 -27.19 4.44 13.61
N LYS A 13 -28.10 3.64 13.02
CA LYS A 13 -28.86 2.60 13.74
C LYS A 13 -27.97 1.42 14.17
N GLN A 14 -26.83 1.23 13.50
CA GLN A 14 -25.94 0.09 13.69
C GLN A 14 -24.77 0.38 14.65
N ALA A 15 -24.82 1.47 15.42
CA ALA A 15 -23.73 1.90 16.31
C ALA A 15 -23.28 0.80 17.31
N LYS A 16 -24.22 0.02 17.86
CA LYS A 16 -23.91 -1.09 18.78
C LYS A 16 -23.09 -2.20 18.11
N LEU A 17 -23.46 -2.56 16.88
CA LEU A 17 -22.75 -3.56 16.10
C LEU A 17 -21.35 -3.04 15.74
N LEU A 18 -21.25 -1.79 15.29
CA LEU A 18 -19.97 -1.17 14.94
C LEU A 18 -19.02 -1.17 16.15
N GLN A 19 -19.50 -0.77 17.33
CA GLN A 19 -18.70 -0.78 18.56
C GLN A 19 -18.22 -2.18 18.95
N ALA A 20 -19.06 -3.20 18.76
CA ALA A 20 -18.69 -4.59 19.06
C ALA A 20 -17.66 -5.16 18.06
N ILE A 21 -17.75 -4.78 16.78
CA ILE A 21 -16.75 -5.10 15.76
C ILE A 21 -15.43 -4.39 16.09
N THR A 22 -15.47 -3.08 16.36
CA THR A 22 -14.29 -2.28 16.73
C THR A 22 -13.52 -2.93 17.88
N ARG A 23 -14.22 -3.31 18.95
CA ARG A 23 -13.59 -3.95 20.11
C ARG A 23 -12.91 -5.27 19.76
N GLY A 24 -13.54 -6.12 18.96
CA GLY A 24 -12.93 -7.41 18.60
C GLY A 24 -11.81 -7.33 17.56
N LEU A 25 -11.61 -6.17 16.95
CA LEU A 25 -10.53 -5.88 16.01
C LEU A 25 -9.40 -5.03 16.62
N GLU A 26 -9.53 -4.60 17.88
CA GLU A 26 -8.62 -3.63 18.50
C GLU A 26 -7.15 -4.07 18.48
N ASP A 27 -6.87 -5.38 18.56
CA ASP A 27 -5.51 -5.92 18.52
C ASP A 27 -4.93 -6.04 17.10
N VAL A 28 -5.74 -5.89 16.05
CA VAL A 28 -5.37 -6.15 14.65
C VAL A 28 -5.22 -4.86 13.85
N VAL A 29 -6.16 -3.95 14.02
CA VAL A 29 -6.31 -2.74 13.20
C VAL A 29 -6.64 -1.54 14.06
N ASP A 30 -6.16 -0.38 13.62
CA ASP A 30 -6.62 0.90 14.13
C ASP A 30 -7.91 1.26 13.39
N VAL A 31 -9.03 1.23 14.11
CA VAL A 31 -10.34 1.52 13.54
C VAL A 31 -10.55 3.02 13.51
N GLU A 32 -10.76 3.57 12.32
CA GLU A 32 -11.21 4.94 12.12
C GLU A 32 -12.74 5.01 12.22
N PRO A 33 -13.30 5.61 13.28
CA PRO A 33 -14.74 5.59 13.49
C PRO A 33 -15.44 6.62 12.60
N TRP A 34 -16.57 6.20 11.99
CA TRP A 34 -17.52 7.05 11.26
C TRP A 34 -17.94 8.33 12.02
N THR A 35 -18.00 8.27 13.36
CA THR A 35 -18.61 9.31 14.20
C THR A 35 -17.71 10.51 14.53
N THR A 36 -16.41 10.45 14.22
CA THR A 36 -15.41 11.37 14.80
C THR A 36 -14.89 12.46 13.85
N THR A 37 -15.48 12.67 12.67
CA THR A 37 -14.92 13.69 11.76
C THR A 37 -15.97 14.45 10.95
N PHE A 38 -16.63 15.39 11.63
CA PHE A 38 -17.42 16.44 11.00
C PHE A 38 -16.92 17.79 11.50
N ASN A 39 -15.81 18.29 10.95
CA ASN A 39 -15.38 19.66 11.21
C ASN A 39 -16.34 20.61 10.47
N PRO A 40 -16.91 21.63 11.13
CA PRO A 40 -17.74 22.64 10.46
C PRO A 40 -16.96 23.30 9.31
N GLY A 41 -17.58 23.38 8.12
CA GLY A 41 -17.03 24.10 6.95
C GLY A 41 -16.41 23.24 5.84
N ARG A 42 -16.36 21.91 5.95
CA ARG A 42 -16.01 21.00 4.83
C ARG A 42 -17.21 20.11 4.46
N SER A 43 -17.30 19.70 3.19
CA SER A 43 -18.34 18.75 2.79
C SER A 43 -18.01 17.35 3.34
N THR A 44 -19.05 16.60 3.73
CA THR A 44 -18.89 15.20 4.19
C THR A 44 -18.20 14.32 3.15
N LEU A 45 -18.45 14.60 1.87
CA LEU A 45 -17.88 13.85 0.77
C LEU A 45 -16.36 14.06 0.65
N ASP A 46 -15.88 15.30 0.79
CA ASP A 46 -14.43 15.58 0.73
C ASP A 46 -13.67 14.81 1.80
N ARG A 47 -14.22 14.74 3.02
CA ARG A 47 -13.60 13.97 4.10
C ARG A 47 -13.59 12.47 3.83
N LEU A 48 -14.67 11.92 3.25
CA LEU A 48 -14.69 10.50 2.86
C LEU A 48 -13.64 10.19 1.79
N VAL A 49 -13.44 11.11 0.83
CA VAL A 49 -12.38 10.99 -0.17
C VAL A 49 -11.00 11.00 0.52
N GLU A 50 -10.74 11.95 1.42
CA GLU A 50 -9.48 11.99 2.19
C GLU A 50 -9.25 10.69 2.97
N VAL A 51 -10.24 10.26 3.76
CA VAL A 51 -10.15 9.02 4.58
C VAL A 51 -9.90 7.80 3.69
N SER A 52 -10.53 7.72 2.51
CA SER A 52 -10.32 6.62 1.57
C SER A 52 -8.88 6.50 1.06
N GLN A 53 -8.08 7.58 1.11
CA GLN A 53 -6.66 7.57 0.78
C GLN A 53 -5.77 7.30 2.01
N GLU A 54 -6.30 7.47 3.21
CA GLU A 54 -5.58 7.36 4.48
C GLU A 54 -5.65 5.97 5.13
N VAL A 55 -6.67 5.17 4.78
CA VAL A 55 -6.92 3.84 5.36
C VAL A 55 -6.43 2.72 4.46
N ASP A 56 -6.14 1.58 5.08
CA ASP A 56 -5.69 0.36 4.41
C ASP A 56 -6.85 -0.53 3.96
N PHE A 57 -7.98 -0.43 4.67
CA PHE A 57 -9.18 -1.24 4.49
C PHE A 57 -10.44 -0.42 4.75
N ALA A 58 -11.58 -0.90 4.25
CA ALA A 58 -12.89 -0.44 4.69
C ALA A 58 -13.85 -1.61 4.88
N ALA A 59 -14.79 -1.48 5.81
CA ALA A 59 -15.91 -2.41 5.94
C ALA A 59 -17.23 -1.65 6.09
N PHE A 60 -18.27 -2.12 5.40
CA PHE A 60 -19.58 -1.47 5.37
C PHE A 60 -20.69 -2.41 5.84
N VAL A 61 -21.52 -1.92 6.76
CA VAL A 61 -22.67 -2.68 7.29
C VAL A 61 -23.90 -2.44 6.43
N PHE A 62 -24.24 -3.42 5.62
CA PHE A 62 -25.45 -3.45 4.81
C PHE A 62 -26.59 -4.07 5.63
N ALA A 63 -27.15 -3.28 6.53
CA ALA A 63 -28.26 -3.65 7.42
C ALA A 63 -29.63 -3.52 6.73
N GLN A 64 -30.70 -3.78 7.49
CA GLN A 64 -32.10 -3.66 7.09
C GLN A 64 -32.68 -2.30 7.52
N ASP A 65 -32.00 -1.20 7.19
CA ASP A 65 -32.31 0.10 7.78
C ASP A 65 -33.37 0.90 7.03
N ASP A 66 -33.51 0.64 5.72
CA ASP A 66 -34.47 1.26 4.81
C ASP A 66 -35.34 0.21 4.11
N TRP A 67 -36.38 0.66 3.41
CA TRP A 67 -37.26 -0.18 2.60
C TRP A 67 -37.26 0.29 1.15
N THR A 68 -37.01 -0.63 0.22
CA THR A 68 -37.09 -0.35 -1.22
C THR A 68 -38.25 -1.13 -1.83
N THR A 69 -39.14 -0.42 -2.53
CA THR A 69 -40.14 -1.03 -3.40
C THR A 69 -39.51 -1.29 -4.77
N THR A 70 -39.74 -2.47 -5.33
CA THR A 70 -39.43 -2.73 -6.74
C THR A 70 -40.73 -2.85 -7.52
N ASP A 71 -40.75 -2.47 -8.78
CA ASP A 71 -41.95 -2.59 -9.62
C ASP A 71 -42.48 -4.03 -9.71
N ALA A 72 -41.62 -5.02 -9.43
CA ALA A 72 -41.96 -6.45 -9.40
C ALA A 72 -42.52 -6.94 -8.05
N SER A 73 -42.42 -6.18 -6.95
CA SER A 73 -42.86 -6.59 -5.61
C SER A 73 -43.73 -5.51 -4.94
N GLN A 74 -45.03 -5.76 -4.79
CA GLN A 74 -45.95 -4.85 -4.09
C GLN A 74 -45.65 -4.72 -2.58
N SER A 75 -44.94 -5.69 -2.01
CA SER A 75 -44.32 -5.57 -0.68
C SER A 75 -42.91 -5.03 -0.84
N GLY A 76 -42.58 -3.91 -0.19
CA GLY A 76 -41.19 -3.44 -0.12
C GLY A 76 -40.26 -4.49 0.47
N GLN A 77 -38.97 -4.38 0.19
CA GLN A 77 -37.92 -5.23 0.77
C GLN A 77 -36.98 -4.38 1.63
N ALA A 78 -36.57 -4.91 2.77
CA ALA A 78 -35.55 -4.26 3.59
C ALA A 78 -34.23 -4.13 2.81
N SER A 79 -33.58 -2.98 2.89
CA SER A 79 -32.37 -2.66 2.14
C SER A 79 -31.37 -1.88 2.98
N PRO A 80 -30.07 -1.91 2.61
CA PRO A 80 -29.11 -0.98 3.18
C PRO A 80 -29.49 0.45 2.83
N ARG A 81 -29.02 1.40 3.64
CA ARG A 81 -29.19 2.82 3.41
C ARG A 81 -28.38 3.26 2.19
N ASP A 82 -28.94 4.07 1.32
CA ASP A 82 -28.31 4.44 0.04
C ASP A 82 -26.92 5.07 0.20
N ASN A 83 -26.74 5.92 1.23
CA ASN A 83 -25.45 6.53 1.49
C ASN A 83 -24.37 5.50 1.85
N VAL A 84 -24.72 4.45 2.59
CA VAL A 84 -23.78 3.38 2.98
C VAL A 84 -23.36 2.58 1.73
N VAL A 85 -24.27 2.37 0.78
CA VAL A 85 -23.95 1.74 -0.51
C VAL A 85 -23.03 2.63 -1.34
N PHE A 86 -23.33 3.94 -1.40
CA PHE A 86 -22.48 4.92 -2.08
C PHE A 86 -21.07 4.98 -1.48
N GLU A 87 -20.95 5.05 -0.16
CA GLU A 87 -19.67 5.06 0.55
C GLU A 87 -18.89 3.77 0.29
N ALA A 88 -19.54 2.60 0.29
CA ALA A 88 -18.90 1.34 -0.08
C ALA A 88 -18.35 1.37 -1.50
N GLY A 89 -19.08 1.95 -2.46
CA GLY A 89 -18.61 2.17 -3.82
C GLY A 89 -17.40 3.12 -3.89
N LEU A 90 -17.45 4.24 -3.17
CA LEU A 90 -16.36 5.23 -3.08
C LEU A 90 -15.06 4.57 -2.58
N PHE A 91 -15.13 3.84 -1.46
CA PHE A 91 -13.98 3.14 -0.90
C PHE A 91 -13.55 1.95 -1.77
N GLY A 92 -14.49 1.24 -2.41
CA GLY A 92 -14.19 0.22 -3.41
C GLY A 92 -13.35 0.76 -4.58
N GLY A 93 -13.66 1.95 -5.07
CA GLY A 93 -12.88 2.62 -6.13
C GLY A 93 -11.51 3.14 -5.67
N ALA A 94 -11.39 3.54 -4.39
CA ALA A 94 -10.15 4.06 -3.83
C ALA A 94 -9.17 2.95 -3.38
N LEU A 95 -9.67 1.94 -2.69
CA LEU A 95 -8.89 0.85 -2.07
C LEU A 95 -8.78 -0.40 -2.96
N GLY A 96 -9.70 -0.55 -3.93
CA GLY A 96 -9.91 -1.80 -4.63
C GLY A 96 -10.81 -2.77 -3.86
N ILE A 97 -11.43 -3.70 -4.58
CA ILE A 97 -12.51 -4.52 -4.02
C ILE A 97 -12.04 -5.56 -3.00
N ARG A 98 -10.78 -5.99 -3.07
CA ARG A 98 -10.17 -6.93 -2.11
C ARG A 98 -10.02 -6.34 -0.70
N ARG A 99 -10.03 -5.00 -0.60
CA ARG A 99 -9.80 -4.25 0.64
C ARG A 99 -11.07 -3.54 1.16
N THR A 100 -12.20 -3.76 0.49
CA THR A 100 -13.50 -3.20 0.86
C THR A 100 -14.48 -4.34 1.16
N PHE A 101 -14.74 -4.54 2.45
CA PHE A 101 -15.55 -5.64 2.95
C PHE A 101 -17.02 -5.23 3.09
N ILE A 102 -17.94 -6.11 2.69
CA ILE A 102 -19.38 -5.90 2.88
C ILE A 102 -19.88 -6.85 3.96
N LEU A 103 -20.39 -6.31 5.06
CA LEU A 103 -21.09 -7.05 6.11
C LEU A 103 -22.58 -7.02 5.79
N HIS A 104 -23.13 -8.13 5.30
CA HIS A 104 -24.45 -8.17 4.70
C HIS A 104 -25.46 -8.87 5.62
N ALA A 105 -26.44 -8.13 6.10
CA ALA A 105 -27.51 -8.69 6.92
C ALA A 105 -28.37 -9.68 6.12
N ASN A 106 -28.65 -10.84 6.71
CA ASN A 106 -29.62 -11.79 6.14
C ASN A 106 -30.96 -11.08 5.92
N GLY A 107 -31.59 -11.30 4.76
CA GLY A 107 -32.85 -10.66 4.38
C GLY A 107 -32.75 -9.22 3.87
N SER A 108 -31.61 -8.54 4.00
CA SER A 108 -31.40 -7.24 3.37
C SER A 108 -31.12 -7.40 1.86
N LYS A 109 -31.70 -6.54 1.03
CA LYS A 109 -31.44 -6.50 -0.41
C LYS A 109 -29.99 -6.14 -0.68
N LEU A 110 -29.36 -6.82 -1.64
CA LEU A 110 -28.05 -6.43 -2.18
C LEU A 110 -28.23 -5.98 -3.63
N PRO A 111 -27.64 -4.84 -4.04
CA PRO A 111 -27.59 -4.46 -5.45
C PRO A 111 -27.03 -5.61 -6.30
N SER A 112 -27.64 -5.85 -7.47
CA SER A 112 -27.28 -6.98 -8.35
C SER A 112 -25.81 -6.92 -8.78
N ASP A 113 -25.28 -5.72 -8.98
CA ASP A 113 -23.89 -5.48 -9.36
C ASP A 113 -22.89 -5.92 -8.28
N LEU A 114 -23.34 -6.07 -7.03
CA LEU A 114 -22.54 -6.52 -5.89
C LEU A 114 -22.72 -8.02 -5.58
N LEU A 115 -23.57 -8.75 -6.32
CA LEU A 115 -23.79 -10.20 -6.09
C LEU A 115 -22.54 -11.06 -6.36
N GLY A 116 -21.61 -10.56 -7.19
CA GLY A 116 -20.33 -11.22 -7.45
C GLY A 116 -19.29 -11.04 -6.33
N LEU A 117 -19.58 -10.20 -5.32
CA LEU A 117 -18.67 -9.94 -4.22
C LEU A 117 -18.94 -10.89 -3.06
N THR A 118 -17.87 -11.51 -2.54
CA THR A 118 -17.99 -12.32 -1.32
C THR A 118 -18.25 -11.40 -0.14
N SER A 119 -19.47 -11.41 0.38
CA SER A 119 -19.86 -10.65 1.57
C SER A 119 -19.83 -11.52 2.83
N VAL A 120 -19.60 -10.89 3.99
CA VAL A 120 -19.75 -11.54 5.28
C VAL A 120 -21.22 -11.46 5.68
N ARG A 121 -21.94 -12.56 5.50
CA ARG A 121 -23.34 -12.69 5.91
C ARG A 121 -23.45 -12.76 7.43
N TYR A 122 -24.44 -12.06 8.00
CA TYR A 122 -24.73 -12.11 9.43
C TYR A 122 -26.23 -12.04 9.73
N ASP A 123 -26.64 -12.57 10.89
CA ASP A 123 -28.00 -12.46 11.40
C ASP A 123 -28.24 -11.07 12.04
N PRO A 124 -29.29 -10.32 11.65
CA PRO A 124 -29.65 -9.03 12.25
C PRO A 124 -29.77 -9.04 13.78
N ALA A 125 -30.19 -10.14 14.40
CA ALA A 125 -30.25 -10.28 15.85
C ALA A 125 -28.86 -10.20 16.53
N THR A 126 -27.80 -10.39 15.74
CA THR A 126 -26.40 -10.12 16.07
C THR A 126 -25.96 -10.67 17.43
N SER A 127 -26.03 -11.98 17.61
CA SER A 127 -25.55 -12.63 18.83
C SER A 127 -24.05 -12.38 19.07
N PRO A 128 -23.55 -12.47 20.31
CA PRO A 128 -22.10 -12.36 20.58
C PRO A 128 -21.25 -13.37 19.80
N ALA A 129 -21.79 -14.54 19.49
CA ALA A 129 -21.10 -15.54 18.66
C ALA A 129 -20.97 -15.07 17.20
N GLU A 130 -22.00 -14.42 16.67
CA GLU A 130 -22.01 -13.87 15.32
C GLU A 130 -20.98 -12.75 15.17
N VAL A 131 -20.90 -11.83 16.14
CA VAL A 131 -19.90 -10.76 16.16
C VAL A 131 -18.48 -11.34 16.16
N ARG A 132 -18.22 -12.39 16.95
CA ARG A 132 -16.91 -13.08 16.93
C ARG A 132 -16.60 -13.67 15.56
N ALA A 133 -17.57 -14.28 14.90
CA ALA A 133 -17.40 -14.84 13.57
C ALA A 133 -17.10 -13.75 12.51
N ILE A 134 -17.78 -12.60 12.58
CA ILE A 134 -17.48 -11.43 11.74
C ILE A 134 -16.04 -10.97 11.96
N ASN A 135 -15.63 -10.76 13.22
CA ASN A 135 -14.29 -10.30 13.56
C ASN A 135 -13.21 -11.29 13.11
N GLN A 136 -13.44 -12.59 13.24
CA GLN A 136 -12.48 -13.61 12.77
C GLN A 136 -12.32 -13.59 11.24
N LYS A 137 -13.41 -13.42 10.49
CA LYS A 137 -13.37 -13.30 9.03
C LYS A 137 -12.63 -12.03 8.59
N LEU A 138 -12.94 -10.89 9.20
CA LEU A 138 -12.26 -9.61 8.94
C LEU A 138 -10.78 -9.69 9.28
N ARG A 139 -10.42 -10.21 10.47
CA ARG A 139 -9.03 -10.44 10.89
C ARG A 139 -8.28 -11.25 9.85
N LYS A 140 -8.81 -12.41 9.44
CA LYS A 140 -8.16 -13.27 8.45
C LYS A 140 -7.94 -12.54 7.12
N ALA A 141 -8.93 -11.78 6.64
CA ALA A 141 -8.82 -11.01 5.41
C ALA A 141 -7.76 -9.90 5.53
N ILE A 142 -7.76 -9.14 6.63
CA ILE A 142 -6.78 -8.09 6.91
C ILE A 142 -5.36 -8.67 6.99
N GLU A 143 -5.17 -9.77 7.70
CA GLU A 143 -3.88 -10.45 7.84
C GLU A 143 -3.39 -11.00 6.48
N THR A 144 -4.31 -11.51 5.65
CA THR A 144 -3.98 -12.03 4.31
C THR A 144 -3.57 -10.92 3.34
N GLU A 145 -4.31 -9.81 3.32
CA GLU A 145 -4.05 -8.70 2.41
C GLU A 145 -2.92 -7.78 2.91
N GLY A 146 -2.64 -7.80 4.21
CA GLY A 146 -1.64 -6.96 4.86
C GLY A 146 -1.97 -5.46 4.79
N ARG A 147 -1.20 -4.65 5.50
CA ARG A 147 -1.31 -3.18 5.42
C ARG A 147 -1.08 -2.73 3.98
N ARG A 148 -1.84 -1.74 3.48
CA ARG A 148 -1.57 -1.09 2.20
C ARG A 148 -0.28 -0.30 2.40
N GLY A 149 0.85 -0.94 2.12
CA GLY A 149 2.14 -0.30 2.23
C GLY A 149 2.13 0.93 1.33
N PRO A 150 2.26 2.17 1.87
CA PRO A 150 2.49 3.30 1.00
C PRO A 150 3.76 2.96 0.22
N VAL A 151 3.69 3.14 -1.10
CA VAL A 151 4.89 3.00 -1.95
C VAL A 151 5.91 4.05 -1.50
N GLU A 152 5.44 5.17 -0.96
CA GLU A 152 6.24 6.20 -0.30
C GLU A 152 7.03 5.69 0.91
N GLY A 153 8.19 6.28 1.11
CA GLY A 153 9.15 5.95 2.16
C GLY A 153 10.50 5.53 1.60
N LEU A 154 11.36 5.06 2.51
CA LEU A 154 12.71 4.62 2.20
C LEU A 154 12.75 3.10 1.98
N TRP A 155 13.48 2.69 0.95
CA TRP A 155 13.60 1.31 0.50
C TRP A 155 15.04 0.98 0.16
N TRP A 156 15.59 -0.03 0.80
CA TRP A 156 16.80 -0.70 0.34
C TRP A 156 16.48 -1.45 -0.96
N GLN A 157 17.11 -1.05 -2.05
CA GLN A 157 17.04 -1.71 -3.35
C GLN A 157 18.27 -2.62 -3.51
N LEU A 158 18.02 -3.91 -3.64
CA LEU A 158 19.03 -4.97 -3.74
C LEU A 158 18.91 -5.65 -5.11
N SER A 159 20.03 -5.75 -5.83
CA SER A 159 20.10 -6.47 -7.10
C SER A 159 20.09 -7.98 -6.87
N LEU A 160 19.27 -8.70 -7.63
CA LEU A 160 19.30 -10.16 -7.73
C LEU A 160 20.13 -10.66 -8.92
N THR A 161 20.61 -9.78 -9.79
CA THR A 161 21.47 -10.14 -10.93
C THR A 161 22.94 -10.07 -10.54
N MET A 162 23.79 -10.76 -11.31
CA MET A 162 25.24 -10.74 -11.10
C MET A 162 25.78 -9.31 -11.29
N ARG A 163 26.55 -8.82 -10.30
CA ARG A 163 27.24 -7.53 -10.41
C ARG A 163 28.32 -7.59 -11.48
N SER A 164 28.40 -6.55 -12.31
CA SER A 164 29.40 -6.41 -13.37
C SER A 164 30.16 -5.09 -13.21
N GLU A 165 31.17 -4.86 -14.06
CA GLU A 165 31.80 -3.53 -14.16
C GLU A 165 30.78 -2.44 -14.53
N ASP A 166 29.72 -2.81 -15.25
CA ASP A 166 28.64 -1.94 -15.67
C ASP A 166 27.57 -1.73 -14.60
N GLU A 167 27.34 -2.67 -13.69
CA GLU A 167 26.47 -2.49 -12.53
C GLU A 167 27.21 -2.86 -11.23
N PRO A 168 28.16 -2.01 -10.79
CA PRO A 168 29.06 -2.34 -9.69
C PRO A 168 28.42 -2.13 -8.31
N SER A 169 27.22 -1.55 -8.26
CA SER A 169 26.54 -1.19 -7.03
C SER A 169 26.25 -2.41 -6.19
N ALA A 170 26.63 -2.34 -4.91
CA ALA A 170 26.39 -3.41 -3.97
C ALA A 170 24.95 -3.37 -3.45
N VAL A 171 24.48 -2.17 -3.13
CA VAL A 171 23.14 -1.86 -2.66
C VAL A 171 22.79 -0.41 -3.00
N SER A 172 21.50 -0.12 -3.14
CA SER A 172 20.99 1.25 -3.27
C SER A 172 19.97 1.53 -2.17
N LEU A 173 19.87 2.80 -1.77
CA LEU A 173 18.79 3.31 -0.92
C LEU A 173 17.96 4.25 -1.79
N LEU A 174 16.69 3.90 -1.92
CA LEU A 174 15.69 4.55 -2.75
C LEU A 174 14.65 5.21 -1.85
N SER A 175 14.27 6.44 -2.17
CA SER A 175 13.22 7.20 -1.54
C SER A 175 12.09 7.43 -2.53
N ILE A 176 10.87 7.09 -2.13
CA ILE A 176 9.64 7.42 -2.86
C ILE A 176 8.88 8.45 -2.05
N SER A 177 8.51 9.55 -2.69
CA SER A 177 7.82 10.67 -2.04
C SER A 177 6.86 11.34 -3.01
N ARG A 178 5.84 12.01 -2.49
CA ARG A 178 5.03 12.93 -3.29
C ARG A 178 5.46 14.38 -3.13
N ASP A 179 5.37 15.12 -4.22
CA ASP A 179 5.40 16.58 -4.16
C ASP A 179 4.05 17.15 -3.68
N ARG A 180 3.98 18.48 -3.61
CA ARG A 180 2.79 19.22 -3.15
C ARG A 180 1.57 19.02 -4.04
N ASP A 181 1.78 18.67 -5.32
CA ASP A 181 0.74 18.46 -6.31
C ASP A 181 0.34 16.96 -6.40
N GLY A 182 0.91 16.12 -5.53
CA GLY A 182 0.65 14.68 -5.48
C GLY A 182 1.42 13.86 -6.52
N GLY A 183 2.31 14.51 -7.28
CA GLY A 183 3.23 13.88 -8.22
C GLY A 183 4.22 12.97 -7.50
N LEU A 184 4.38 11.74 -7.99
CA LEU A 184 5.33 10.80 -7.41
C LEU A 184 6.74 11.10 -7.89
N ASN A 185 7.66 11.10 -6.95
CA ASN A 185 9.09 11.25 -7.16
C ASN A 185 9.83 10.07 -6.56
N VAL A 186 10.75 9.51 -7.34
CA VAL A 186 11.71 8.49 -6.91
C VAL A 186 13.08 9.12 -6.94
N THR A 187 13.83 8.99 -5.86
CA THR A 187 15.25 9.37 -5.83
C THR A 187 16.04 8.25 -5.18
N GLY A 188 17.30 8.11 -5.53
CA GLY A 188 18.12 7.14 -4.84
C GLY A 188 19.60 7.29 -5.11
N ARG A 189 20.36 6.61 -4.27
CA ARG A 189 21.82 6.56 -4.31
C ARG A 189 22.23 5.12 -4.19
N ALA A 190 23.33 4.79 -4.85
CA ALA A 190 23.90 3.46 -4.88
C ALA A 190 25.31 3.51 -4.34
N TRP A 191 25.72 2.49 -3.59
CA TRP A 191 27.06 2.40 -3.00
C TRP A 191 27.75 1.09 -3.34
N GLN A 192 29.08 1.12 -3.39
CA GLN A 192 29.92 -0.07 -3.46
C GLN A 192 30.11 -0.68 -2.06
N GLU A 193 30.70 -1.86 -1.98
CA GLU A 193 30.90 -2.57 -0.70
C GLU A 193 31.79 -1.80 0.30
N ASP A 194 32.68 -0.95 -0.20
CA ASP A 194 33.59 -0.11 0.56
C ASP A 194 32.95 1.17 1.12
N GLY A 195 31.63 1.34 1.02
CA GLY A 195 30.93 2.54 1.53
C GLY A 195 30.89 3.71 0.56
N THR A 196 31.50 3.58 -0.62
CA THR A 196 31.66 4.70 -1.53
C THR A 196 30.51 4.82 -2.52
N LEU A 197 30.18 6.06 -2.89
CA LEU A 197 29.07 6.35 -3.78
C LEU A 197 29.39 5.94 -5.23
N SER A 198 28.52 5.12 -5.82
CA SER A 198 28.64 4.60 -7.18
C SER A 198 27.70 5.29 -8.18
N ALA A 199 26.46 5.58 -7.77
CA ALA A 199 25.49 6.25 -8.61
C ALA A 199 24.52 7.12 -7.81
N ARG A 200 23.97 8.13 -8.49
CA ARG A 200 22.77 8.87 -8.06
C ARG A 200 21.73 8.78 -9.16
N TYR A 201 20.47 8.63 -8.80
CA TYR A 201 19.39 8.56 -9.77
C TYR A 201 18.11 9.23 -9.24
N TRP A 202 17.29 9.70 -10.17
CA TRP A 202 16.02 10.36 -9.91
C TRP A 202 15.01 10.04 -11.00
N SER A 203 13.72 10.06 -10.68
CA SER A 203 12.65 9.93 -11.66
C SER A 203 12.44 11.24 -12.41
N GLU A 204 12.29 11.15 -13.73
CA GLU A 204 11.72 12.23 -14.55
C GLU A 204 10.19 12.11 -14.60
N ALA A 205 9.66 10.90 -14.44
CA ALA A 205 8.24 10.64 -14.30
C ALA A 205 8.01 9.35 -13.50
N ALA A 206 7.00 9.35 -12.63
CA ALA A 206 6.55 8.14 -11.93
C ALA A 206 5.03 8.06 -11.87
N LYS A 207 4.52 6.83 -11.97
CA LYS A 207 3.10 6.51 -11.91
C LYS A 207 2.85 5.42 -10.88
N GLU A 208 1.93 5.69 -9.97
CA GLU A 208 1.43 4.69 -9.03
C GLU A 208 0.54 3.67 -9.73
N ARG A 209 0.69 2.41 -9.36
CA ARG A 209 -0.21 1.30 -9.67
C ARG A 209 -0.97 0.93 -8.41
N ARG A 210 -2.27 0.72 -8.52
CA ARG A 210 -3.15 0.41 -7.39
C ARG A 210 -3.39 -1.08 -7.19
N ASP A 211 -3.39 -1.85 -8.27
CA ASP A 211 -3.59 -3.30 -8.24
C ASP A 211 -2.73 -4.02 -9.31
N PRO A 212 -1.69 -4.77 -8.92
CA PRO A 212 -1.09 -4.76 -7.59
C PRO A 212 -0.51 -3.38 -7.24
N ALA A 213 -0.42 -3.07 -5.94
CA ALA A 213 0.14 -1.80 -5.47
C ALA A 213 1.61 -1.69 -5.90
N GLY A 214 2.04 -0.52 -6.37
CA GLY A 214 3.39 -0.37 -6.88
C GLY A 214 3.65 0.95 -7.59
N ILE A 215 4.82 1.06 -8.23
CA ILE A 215 5.16 2.18 -9.10
C ILE A 215 5.82 1.69 -10.40
N LEU A 216 5.54 2.42 -11.47
CA LEU A 216 6.30 2.39 -12.71
C LEU A 216 6.91 3.77 -12.91
N TYR A 217 8.21 3.86 -13.16
CA TYR A 217 8.90 5.14 -13.27
C TYR A 217 9.97 5.13 -14.35
N PHE A 218 10.15 6.27 -15.01
CA PHE A 218 11.29 6.54 -15.87
C PHE A 218 12.31 7.35 -15.07
N TRP A 219 13.57 6.93 -15.10
CA TRP A 219 14.64 7.51 -14.30
C TRP A 219 15.82 7.96 -15.14
N ARG A 220 16.52 8.97 -14.63
CA ARG A 220 17.86 9.39 -15.05
C ARG A 220 18.83 9.23 -13.90
N GLY A 221 20.10 9.06 -14.22
CA GLY A 221 21.14 8.99 -13.21
C GLY A 221 22.53 9.32 -13.73
N GLU A 222 23.44 9.43 -12.77
CA GLU A 222 24.84 9.77 -12.97
C GLU A 222 25.73 8.81 -12.18
N ARG A 223 26.97 8.62 -12.64
CA ARG A 223 28.03 7.94 -11.89
C ARG A 223 29.07 8.97 -11.43
N PRO A 224 29.08 9.37 -10.15
CA PRO A 224 29.95 10.43 -9.65
C PRO A 224 31.45 10.18 -9.79
N ARG A 225 31.86 8.91 -10.00
CA ARG A 225 33.27 8.49 -10.00
C ARG A 225 34.01 8.66 -11.33
N HIS A 226 33.30 8.84 -12.43
CA HIS A 226 33.93 8.95 -13.75
C HIS A 226 33.67 10.34 -14.34
N PRO A 227 34.72 11.17 -14.58
CA PRO A 227 34.57 12.52 -15.14
C PRO A 227 33.85 12.56 -16.49
N ASN A 228 33.90 11.46 -17.24
CA ASN A 228 33.24 11.28 -18.53
C ASN A 228 32.14 10.21 -18.46
N ALA A 229 31.64 9.85 -17.27
CA ALA A 229 30.57 8.86 -17.17
C ALA A 229 29.37 9.34 -17.99
N PRO A 230 28.82 8.48 -18.84
CA PRO A 230 27.66 8.87 -19.60
C PRO A 230 26.44 8.96 -18.68
N GLN A 231 25.46 9.76 -19.09
CA GLN A 231 24.20 9.82 -18.38
C GLN A 231 23.50 8.48 -18.53
N LEU A 232 22.97 7.98 -17.41
CA LEU A 232 22.21 6.75 -17.37
C LEU A 232 20.72 7.09 -17.41
N GLU A 233 19.95 6.21 -18.01
CA GLU A 233 18.51 6.27 -17.95
C GLU A 233 17.88 4.89 -18.03
N GLY A 234 16.58 4.82 -17.71
CA GLY A 234 15.80 3.64 -17.98
C GLY A 234 14.46 3.65 -17.26
N THR A 235 13.86 2.48 -17.15
CA THR A 235 12.56 2.29 -16.51
C THR A 235 12.71 1.39 -15.31
N GLY A 236 12.06 1.73 -14.21
CA GLY A 236 11.91 0.86 -13.07
C GLY A 236 10.45 0.52 -12.79
N GLU A 237 10.22 -0.70 -12.32
CA GLU A 237 8.95 -1.17 -11.83
C GLU A 237 9.16 -1.75 -10.43
N ILE A 238 8.32 -1.34 -9.48
CA ILE A 238 8.27 -1.87 -8.13
C ILE A 238 6.84 -2.32 -7.87
N THR A 239 6.67 -3.57 -7.46
CA THR A 239 5.41 -4.14 -7.00
C THR A 239 5.51 -4.41 -5.51
N VAL A 240 4.68 -3.72 -4.73
CA VAL A 240 4.60 -3.87 -3.27
C VAL A 240 3.85 -5.15 -2.94
N GLU A 241 4.54 -6.06 -2.26
CA GLU A 241 3.98 -7.35 -1.83
C GLU A 241 3.42 -7.25 -0.41
N THR A 242 4.17 -6.58 0.47
CA THR A 242 3.82 -6.31 1.87
C THR A 242 4.27 -4.90 2.25
N ALA A 243 3.94 -4.45 3.46
CA ALA A 243 4.33 -3.13 3.94
C ALA A 243 5.86 -2.94 4.02
N ASP A 244 6.62 -4.02 4.16
CA ASP A 244 8.06 -4.06 4.36
C ASP A 244 8.85 -4.70 3.20
N ARG A 245 8.17 -5.28 2.21
CA ARG A 245 8.79 -5.96 1.07
C ARG A 245 8.11 -5.62 -0.25
N ALA A 246 8.93 -5.42 -1.27
CA ALA A 246 8.51 -5.29 -2.65
C ALA A 246 9.49 -6.00 -3.58
N THR A 247 9.04 -6.34 -4.77
CA THR A 247 9.86 -6.92 -5.84
C THR A 247 9.71 -6.10 -7.10
N GLY A 248 10.64 -6.24 -8.04
CA GLY A 248 10.58 -5.44 -9.24
C GLY A 248 11.77 -5.62 -10.16
N TYR A 249 11.95 -4.64 -11.03
CA TYR A 249 13.13 -4.57 -11.89
C TYR A 249 13.43 -3.13 -12.25
N TRP A 250 14.64 -2.89 -12.73
CA TRP A 250 14.97 -1.69 -13.46
C TRP A 250 15.78 -2.04 -14.71
N THR A 251 15.70 -1.18 -15.71
CA THR A 251 16.59 -1.22 -16.86
C THR A 251 17.60 -0.09 -16.77
N THR A 252 18.82 -0.35 -17.20
CA THR A 252 19.90 0.64 -17.30
C THR A 252 20.33 0.77 -18.75
N ARG A 253 20.31 1.99 -19.28
CA ARG A 253 20.71 2.34 -20.64
C ARG A 253 21.60 3.58 -20.63
N SER A 254 22.39 3.73 -21.69
CA SER A 254 23.13 4.96 -21.96
C SER A 254 23.04 5.33 -23.45
N ASP A 255 22.95 6.63 -23.73
CA ASP A 255 23.00 7.20 -25.08
C ASP A 255 24.41 7.19 -25.69
N ARG A 256 25.44 7.24 -24.84
CA ARG A 256 26.85 7.27 -25.24
C ARG A 256 27.53 5.91 -25.22
N ASP A 257 26.89 4.90 -24.65
CA ASP A 257 27.35 3.51 -24.67
C ASP A 257 26.22 2.58 -25.12
N PRO A 258 26.15 2.27 -26.43
CA PRO A 258 25.15 1.36 -26.99
C PRO A 258 25.24 -0.08 -26.45
N GLY A 259 26.36 -0.48 -25.86
CA GLY A 259 26.55 -1.79 -25.23
C GLY A 259 25.88 -1.89 -23.86
N LEU A 260 25.67 -0.75 -23.19
CA LEU A 260 25.04 -0.69 -21.88
C LEU A 260 23.52 -0.77 -22.01
N ASN A 261 22.98 -1.99 -21.97
CA ASN A 261 21.54 -2.27 -21.92
C ASN A 261 21.27 -3.47 -21.01
N ALA A 262 21.07 -3.19 -19.74
CA ALA A 262 20.85 -4.22 -18.73
C ALA A 262 19.41 -4.16 -18.20
N ARG A 263 18.89 -5.32 -17.81
CA ARG A 263 17.67 -5.44 -17.01
C ARG A 263 18.02 -6.18 -15.73
N THR A 264 17.81 -5.51 -14.61
CA THR A 264 18.18 -6.02 -13.29
C THR A 264 16.94 -6.24 -12.46
N ALA A 265 16.78 -7.47 -11.98
CA ALA A 265 15.74 -7.84 -11.04
C ALA A 265 16.09 -7.33 -9.64
N GLY A 266 15.08 -6.84 -8.94
CA GLY A 266 15.21 -6.15 -7.67
C GLY A 266 14.37 -6.74 -6.56
N VAL A 267 14.93 -6.77 -5.36
CA VAL A 267 14.16 -6.88 -4.11
C VAL A 267 14.31 -5.57 -3.35
N TYR A 268 13.20 -5.11 -2.78
CA TYR A 268 13.09 -3.86 -2.08
C TYR A 268 12.63 -4.14 -0.65
N LEU A 269 13.42 -3.70 0.33
CA LEU A 269 13.11 -3.87 1.74
C LEU A 269 12.95 -2.50 2.39
N ARG A 270 11.95 -2.33 3.24
CA ARG A 270 11.74 -1.05 3.92
C ARG A 270 12.96 -0.70 4.77
N ALA A 271 13.46 0.52 4.62
CA ALA A 271 14.62 1.01 5.36
C ALA A 271 14.22 1.80 6.59
N ASP A 272 15.07 1.75 7.63
CA ASP A 272 14.93 2.62 8.79
C ASP A 272 15.45 4.03 8.45
N PRO A 273 14.77 5.13 8.84
CA PRO A 273 15.30 6.48 8.68
C PRO A 273 16.71 6.67 9.24
N SER A 274 17.15 5.91 10.26
CA SER A 274 18.52 5.95 10.77
C SER A 274 19.55 5.52 9.71
N ASP A 275 19.17 4.60 8.80
CA ASP A 275 20.05 4.14 7.74
C ASP A 275 20.41 5.28 6.78
N LEU A 276 19.43 6.14 6.47
CA LEU A 276 19.66 7.32 5.63
C LEU A 276 20.64 8.29 6.31
N GLN A 277 20.52 8.50 7.63
CA GLN A 277 21.43 9.38 8.37
C GLN A 277 22.88 8.90 8.29
N VAL A 278 23.11 7.58 8.42
CA VAL A 278 24.44 6.98 8.26
C VAL A 278 24.95 7.16 6.83
N LEU A 279 24.10 6.94 5.83
CA LEU A 279 24.49 7.05 4.42
C LEU A 279 24.80 8.50 3.96
N GLU A 280 24.17 9.50 4.58
CA GLU A 280 24.37 10.92 4.25
C GLU A 280 25.45 11.61 5.09
N GLY A 281 25.49 11.32 6.39
CA GLY A 281 26.34 12.04 7.35
C GLY A 281 27.41 11.18 8.01
N GLY A 282 27.37 9.85 7.85
CA GLY A 282 28.35 8.94 8.42
C GLY A 282 29.68 8.93 7.66
N SER A 283 30.73 8.48 8.37
CA SER A 283 32.05 8.20 7.79
C SER A 283 31.99 7.11 6.71
N GLU A 284 33.06 6.96 5.92
CA GLU A 284 33.16 5.85 4.95
C GLU A 284 33.07 4.48 5.64
N ASP A 285 33.71 4.32 6.79
CA ASP A 285 33.70 3.07 7.57
C ASP A 285 32.30 2.73 8.10
N GLU A 286 31.56 3.70 8.64
CA GLU A 286 30.18 3.48 9.11
C GLU A 286 29.25 3.09 7.96
N ARG A 287 29.42 3.72 6.79
CA ARG A 287 28.65 3.38 5.58
C ARG A 287 29.00 1.97 5.10
N ALA A 288 30.28 1.62 5.04
CA ALA A 288 30.73 0.28 4.65
C ALA A 288 30.19 -0.79 5.60
N GLN A 289 30.18 -0.54 6.91
CA GLN A 289 29.63 -1.46 7.91
C GLN A 289 28.13 -1.67 7.73
N LEU A 290 27.36 -0.59 7.53
CA LEU A 290 25.92 -0.66 7.28
C LEU A 290 25.61 -1.44 5.99
N ILE A 291 26.32 -1.13 4.90
CA ILE A 291 26.17 -1.85 3.63
C ILE A 291 26.49 -3.33 3.81
N ALA A 292 27.61 -3.65 4.45
CA ALA A 292 28.01 -5.04 4.70
C ALA A 292 26.98 -5.78 5.54
N GLN A 293 26.35 -5.12 6.53
CA GLN A 293 25.25 -5.68 7.30
C GLN A 293 24.04 -5.99 6.41
N ARG A 294 23.56 -5.02 5.63
CA ARG A 294 22.39 -5.20 4.74
C ARG A 294 22.63 -6.28 3.69
N LEU A 295 23.85 -6.40 3.16
CA LEU A 295 24.22 -7.47 2.25
C LEU A 295 24.22 -8.85 2.90
N ARG A 296 24.66 -8.97 4.17
CA ARG A 296 24.58 -10.24 4.91
C ARG A 296 23.14 -10.65 5.15
N GLU A 297 22.30 -9.73 5.59
CA GLU A 297 20.87 -9.95 5.81
C GLU A 297 20.16 -10.39 4.53
N TRP A 298 20.50 -9.77 3.40
CA TRP A 298 19.98 -10.18 2.09
C TRP A 298 20.46 -11.57 1.69
N LYS A 299 21.76 -11.87 1.82
CA LYS A 299 22.30 -13.21 1.48
C LYS A 299 21.63 -14.31 2.32
N SER A 300 21.45 -14.08 3.63
CA SER A 300 20.79 -15.05 4.50
C SER A 300 19.31 -15.23 4.14
N ALA A 301 18.61 -14.16 3.77
CA ALA A 301 17.23 -14.25 3.29
C ALA A 301 17.13 -14.96 1.93
N SER A 302 18.04 -14.67 0.98
CA SER A 302 18.03 -15.27 -0.37
C SER A 302 18.23 -16.79 -0.38
N ASN A 303 19.02 -17.32 0.57
CA ASN A 303 19.25 -18.76 0.72
C ASN A 303 18.06 -19.51 1.36
N ALA A 304 17.05 -18.79 1.85
CA ALA A 304 15.84 -19.35 2.44
C ALA A 304 14.66 -19.43 1.45
N PHE A 305 14.86 -19.01 0.20
CA PHE A 305 13.88 -19.09 -0.90
C PHE A 305 14.18 -20.26 -1.84
#